data_AF-A0A945QP75-F1
#
_entry.id   AF-A0A945QP75-F1
#
_cell.length_a   1.000
_cell.length_b   1.000
_cell.length_c   1.000
_cell.angle_alpha   90.00
_cell.angle_beta   90.00
_cell.angle_gamma   90.00
#
_symmetry.space_group_name_H-M   'P 1'
#
loop_
_entity.id
_entity.type
_entity.pdbx_description
1 polymer ?
#
loop_
_entity_poly.entity_id
_entity_poly.type
_entity_poly.pdbx_seq_one_letter_code
_entity_poly.pdbx_strand_id
1 'polypeptide(L)'
;MINNLINNRLKTAFLMILGMSTFLMAQEGSVSGRVTDAQTGDPLVGANVLVVGTNLGAATDINGEYAISRVPSGAQRLNANYIGFASSSANVDIPVDGNATSDFGLSVAALNLNEVVVTGAGTAVEKSKIGNSVGVVNMSALEDAPITNFSDILQGREKGVVMLPNGGLNGEGAQIRIRGTSTLSQSNEPVIYLDGVRLDNTMGASFGGGTPSRLDEINPDAIERVEILKGAAAASLYGTQAANGIIQIFTKQGAISKPQFTAEVSTSTSSFDESRFKKNSGFARDQATATRMAGLFPDYAKSGLKPYEVIEVPFIGWIYDKGSNQ
;
A
#
# COMPACT_ATOMS: atom_id res chain seq x y z
N MET A 1 -59.28 1.45 -69.96
CA MET A 1 -60.03 1.46 -68.68
C MET A 1 -59.31 0.72 -67.55
N ILE A 2 -58.53 -0.34 -67.82
CA ILE A 2 -57.86 -1.18 -66.81
C ILE A 2 -56.71 -0.46 -66.06
N ASN A 3 -55.89 0.36 -66.75
CA ASN A 3 -54.76 1.06 -66.10
C ASN A 3 -55.17 2.11 -65.04
N ASN A 4 -56.35 2.74 -65.18
CA ASN A 4 -56.83 3.71 -64.20
C ASN A 4 -57.34 3.03 -62.91
N LEU A 5 -57.88 1.81 -63.01
CA LEU A 5 -58.28 1.02 -61.85
C LEU A 5 -57.06 0.55 -61.04
N ILE A 6 -56.00 0.12 -61.71
CA ILE A 6 -54.76 -0.33 -61.06
C ILE A 6 -54.08 0.84 -60.34
N ASN A 7 -53.99 2.02 -60.98
CA ASN A 7 -53.39 3.20 -60.37
C ASN A 7 -54.19 3.75 -59.17
N ASN A 8 -55.52 3.68 -59.20
CA ASN A 8 -56.32 4.07 -58.03
C ASN A 8 -56.21 3.07 -56.88
N ARG A 9 -56.13 1.76 -57.16
CA ARG A 9 -55.93 0.74 -56.12
C ARG A 9 -54.54 0.79 -55.49
N LEU A 10 -53.52 1.14 -56.28
CA LEU A 10 -52.15 1.35 -55.79
C LEU A 10 -52.05 2.59 -54.90
N LYS A 11 -52.73 3.68 -55.27
CA LYS A 11 -52.82 4.90 -54.44
C LYS A 11 -53.55 4.66 -53.12
N THR A 12 -54.64 3.88 -53.11
CA THR A 12 -55.34 3.53 -51.87
C THR A 12 -54.52 2.60 -50.97
N ALA A 13 -53.75 1.68 -51.55
CA ALA A 13 -52.84 0.81 -50.78
C ALA A 13 -51.70 1.60 -50.15
N PHE A 14 -51.12 2.56 -50.88
CA PHE A 14 -50.07 3.44 -50.37
C PHE A 14 -50.57 4.36 -49.24
N LEU A 15 -51.80 4.87 -49.35
CA LEU A 15 -52.43 5.69 -48.30
C LEU A 15 -52.75 4.88 -47.03
N MET A 16 -53.11 3.61 -47.17
CA MET A 16 -53.39 2.71 -46.03
C MET A 16 -52.10 2.30 -45.29
N ILE A 17 -50.98 2.14 -46.01
CA ILE A 17 -49.66 1.87 -45.41
C ILE A 17 -49.11 3.11 -44.67
N LEU A 18 -49.33 4.31 -45.20
CA LEU A 18 -48.96 5.56 -44.51
C LEU A 18 -49.78 5.83 -43.24
N GLY A 19 -51.04 5.35 -43.20
CA GLY A 19 -51.94 5.51 -42.05
C GLY A 19 -51.65 4.55 -40.88
N MET A 20 -50.91 3.46 -41.11
CA MET A 20 -50.54 2.49 -40.06
C MET A 20 -49.26 2.87 -39.29
N SER A 21 -48.55 3.91 -39.72
CA SER A 21 -47.26 4.30 -39.14
C SER A 21 -47.38 5.18 -37.87
N THR A 22 -48.59 5.55 -37.45
CA THR A 22 -48.80 6.56 -36.38
C THR A 22 -49.15 6.00 -35.00
N PHE A 23 -49.05 4.68 -34.77
CA PHE A 23 -49.35 4.07 -33.47
C PHE A 23 -48.21 3.21 -32.89
N LEU A 24 -46.95 3.56 -33.13
CA LEU A 24 -45.88 3.16 -32.20
C LEU A 24 -45.81 4.18 -31.05
N MET A 25 -46.82 4.19 -30.20
CA MET A 25 -46.64 4.69 -28.83
C MET A 25 -45.78 3.62 -28.14
N ALA A 26 -44.55 3.98 -27.75
CA ALA A 26 -43.77 3.13 -26.87
C ALA A 26 -44.62 2.88 -25.61
N GLN A 27 -44.89 1.62 -25.29
CA GLN A 27 -45.60 1.27 -24.08
C GLN A 27 -44.70 1.64 -22.90
N GLU A 28 -45.09 2.69 -22.19
CA GLU A 28 -44.36 3.29 -21.08
C GLU A 28 -45.15 3.05 -19.78
N GLY A 29 -44.44 2.97 -18.67
CA GLY A 29 -44.99 2.90 -17.32
C GLY A 29 -44.17 3.76 -16.36
N SER A 30 -44.36 3.54 -15.07
CA SER A 30 -43.62 4.22 -14.00
C SER A 30 -43.11 3.23 -12.97
N VAL A 31 -42.08 3.63 -12.22
CA VAL A 31 -41.53 2.87 -11.10
C VAL A 31 -41.22 3.81 -9.95
N SER A 32 -41.55 3.40 -8.74
CA SER A 32 -41.31 4.13 -7.51
C SER A 32 -40.80 3.21 -6.40
N GLY A 33 -40.27 3.78 -5.34
CA GLY A 33 -39.81 3.02 -4.19
C GLY A 33 -38.91 3.83 -3.28
N ARG A 34 -38.24 3.14 -2.37
CA ARG A 34 -37.38 3.76 -1.35
C ARG A 34 -35.98 3.15 -1.35
N VAL A 35 -34.97 3.99 -1.11
CA VAL A 35 -33.59 3.57 -0.92
C VAL A 35 -33.17 3.83 0.52
N THR A 36 -32.68 2.79 1.21
CA THR A 36 -32.28 2.85 2.62
C THR A 36 -30.93 2.20 2.84
N ASP A 37 -30.27 2.55 3.94
CA ASP A 37 -29.14 1.81 4.47
C ASP A 37 -29.63 0.42 4.93
N ALA A 38 -28.98 -0.65 4.45
CA ALA A 38 -29.36 -2.02 4.76
C ALA A 38 -29.05 -2.44 6.22
N GLN A 39 -28.13 -1.73 6.89
CA GLN A 39 -27.76 -1.99 8.28
C GLN A 39 -28.57 -1.14 9.27
N THR A 40 -28.70 0.17 9.01
CA THR A 40 -29.37 1.08 9.96
C THR A 40 -30.84 1.28 9.66
N GLY A 41 -31.28 1.06 8.42
CA GLY A 41 -32.63 1.34 7.95
C GLY A 41 -32.89 2.82 7.66
N ASP A 42 -31.87 3.68 7.77
CA ASP A 42 -31.99 5.11 7.53
C ASP A 42 -32.23 5.42 6.04
N PRO A 43 -33.03 6.45 5.70
CA PRO A 43 -33.22 6.87 4.32
C PRO A 43 -31.93 7.45 3.72
N LEU A 44 -31.61 7.01 2.50
CA LEU A 44 -30.43 7.53 1.78
C LEU A 44 -30.84 8.67 0.86
N VAL A 45 -30.74 9.91 1.36
CA VAL A 45 -31.08 11.14 0.62
C VAL A 45 -30.07 11.41 -0.51
N GLY A 46 -30.56 11.54 -1.74
CA GLY A 46 -29.74 11.79 -2.93
C GLY A 46 -29.10 10.55 -3.56
N ALA A 47 -29.49 9.33 -3.14
CA ALA A 47 -29.20 8.10 -3.88
C ALA A 47 -29.81 8.15 -5.29
N ASN A 48 -29.04 7.73 -6.28
CA ASN A 48 -29.43 7.76 -7.69
C ASN A 48 -29.93 6.38 -8.12
N VAL A 49 -31.14 6.32 -8.66
CA VAL A 49 -31.75 5.10 -9.21
C VAL A 49 -31.89 5.25 -10.71
N LEU A 50 -31.27 4.35 -11.47
CA LEU A 50 -31.28 4.38 -12.94
C LEU A 50 -31.87 3.11 -13.53
N VAL A 51 -32.54 3.25 -14.67
CA VAL A 51 -32.97 2.12 -15.51
C VAL A 51 -31.82 1.76 -16.47
N VAL A 52 -31.22 0.60 -16.27
CA VAL A 52 -30.02 0.15 -16.98
C VAL A 52 -30.28 0.05 -18.49
N GLY A 53 -29.39 0.65 -19.28
CA GLY A 53 -29.53 0.71 -20.74
C GLY A 53 -30.33 1.91 -21.26
N THR A 54 -30.82 2.79 -20.37
CA THR A 54 -31.50 4.04 -20.72
C THR A 54 -30.86 5.23 -19.98
N ASN A 55 -31.28 6.45 -20.34
CA ASN A 55 -30.93 7.67 -19.60
C ASN A 55 -32.00 8.04 -18.55
N LEU A 56 -32.92 7.14 -18.24
CA LEU A 56 -33.99 7.37 -17.26
C LEU A 56 -33.49 7.04 -15.86
N GLY A 57 -33.68 7.98 -14.94
CA GLY A 57 -33.32 7.81 -13.54
C GLY A 57 -33.87 8.94 -12.68
N ALA A 58 -33.80 8.77 -11.37
CA ALA A 58 -34.22 9.75 -10.39
C ALA A 58 -33.29 9.70 -9.16
N ALA A 59 -33.12 10.86 -8.53
CA ALA A 59 -32.51 10.94 -7.21
C ALA A 59 -33.59 10.82 -6.13
N THR A 60 -33.25 10.21 -5.01
CA THR A 60 -34.13 10.08 -3.85
C THR A 60 -34.26 11.38 -3.06
N ASP A 61 -35.42 11.57 -2.43
CA ASP A 61 -35.75 12.73 -1.60
C ASP A 61 -35.30 12.58 -0.12
N ILE A 62 -35.77 13.49 0.74
CA ILE A 62 -35.46 13.49 2.19
C ILE A 62 -35.93 12.24 2.94
N ASN A 63 -36.94 11.54 2.39
CA ASN A 63 -37.47 10.31 2.94
C ASN A 63 -36.82 9.07 2.30
N GLY A 64 -35.89 9.27 1.35
CA GLY A 64 -35.28 8.20 0.57
C GLY A 64 -36.17 7.70 -0.57
N GLU A 65 -37.26 8.38 -0.89
CA GLU A 65 -38.22 7.97 -1.92
C GLU A 65 -37.80 8.45 -3.30
N TYR A 66 -38.05 7.64 -4.33
CA TYR A 66 -37.80 7.99 -5.73
C TYR A 66 -39.01 7.63 -6.61
N ALA A 67 -39.13 8.32 -7.75
CA ALA A 67 -40.09 8.00 -8.79
C ALA A 67 -39.52 8.29 -10.19
N ILE A 68 -39.56 7.30 -11.08
CA ILE A 68 -39.12 7.40 -12.47
C ILE A 68 -40.35 7.17 -13.36
N SER A 69 -40.68 8.17 -14.15
CA SER A 69 -41.78 8.08 -15.13
C SER A 69 -41.24 7.69 -16.51
N ARG A 70 -42.12 7.24 -17.40
CA ARG A 70 -41.82 6.99 -18.82
C ARG A 70 -40.82 5.85 -19.05
N VAL A 71 -40.85 4.85 -18.17
CA VAL A 71 -39.98 3.68 -18.24
C VAL A 71 -40.56 2.68 -19.24
N PRO A 72 -39.77 2.11 -20.18
CA PRO A 72 -40.28 1.12 -21.12
C PRO A 72 -40.91 -0.08 -20.39
N SER A 73 -42.11 -0.48 -20.80
CA SER A 73 -42.84 -1.61 -20.20
C SER A 73 -42.09 -2.94 -20.35
N GLY A 74 -42.33 -3.87 -19.43
CA GLY A 74 -41.69 -5.19 -19.39
C GLY A 74 -40.56 -5.28 -18.39
N ALA A 75 -39.77 -6.36 -18.46
CA ALA A 75 -38.69 -6.62 -17.51
C ALA A 75 -37.53 -5.63 -17.69
N GLN A 76 -37.41 -4.69 -16.75
CA GLN A 76 -36.35 -3.70 -16.70
C GLN A 76 -35.40 -3.99 -15.54
N ARG A 77 -34.12 -3.66 -15.70
CA ARG A 77 -33.14 -3.73 -14.61
C ARG A 77 -32.92 -2.34 -14.05
N LEU A 78 -33.20 -2.16 -12.78
CA LEU A 78 -32.90 -0.94 -12.04
C LEU A 78 -31.57 -1.09 -11.29
N ASN A 79 -30.84 0.00 -11.16
CA ASN A 79 -29.61 0.08 -10.38
C ASN A 79 -29.67 1.31 -9.46
N ALA A 80 -29.60 1.07 -8.15
CA ALA A 80 -29.50 2.10 -7.14
C ALA A 80 -28.03 2.24 -6.69
N ASN A 81 -27.52 3.47 -6.73
CA ASN A 81 -26.16 3.80 -6.34
C ASN A 81 -26.13 5.02 -5.43
N TYR A 82 -25.23 4.99 -4.45
CA TYR A 82 -24.98 6.10 -3.54
C TYR A 82 -23.51 6.12 -3.12
N ILE A 83 -22.93 7.30 -2.98
CA ILE A 83 -21.50 7.45 -2.66
C ILE A 83 -21.24 6.84 -1.28
N GLY A 84 -20.24 5.95 -1.19
CA GLY A 84 -19.91 5.23 0.04
C GLY A 84 -20.67 3.91 0.24
N PHE A 85 -21.57 3.55 -0.69
CA PHE A 85 -22.38 2.34 -0.63
C PHE A 85 -22.15 1.43 -1.83
N ALA A 86 -22.38 0.13 -1.65
CA ALA A 86 -22.34 -0.84 -2.73
C ALA A 86 -23.62 -0.71 -3.56
N SER A 87 -23.48 -0.57 -4.88
CA SER A 87 -24.62 -0.49 -5.79
C SER A 87 -25.46 -1.76 -5.74
N SER A 88 -26.78 -1.62 -5.73
CA SER A 88 -27.73 -2.75 -5.74
C SER A 88 -28.57 -2.70 -7.01
N SER A 89 -28.81 -3.85 -7.63
CA SER A 89 -29.62 -3.93 -8.85
C SER A 89 -30.73 -4.96 -8.73
N ALA A 90 -31.91 -4.62 -9.22
CA ALA A 90 -33.10 -5.48 -9.19
C ALA A 90 -33.76 -5.50 -10.57
N ASN A 91 -34.32 -6.66 -10.94
CA ASN A 91 -35.17 -6.77 -12.12
C ASN A 91 -36.62 -6.50 -11.68
N VAL A 92 -37.29 -5.57 -12.36
CA VAL A 92 -38.65 -5.14 -12.05
C VAL A 92 -39.45 -5.19 -13.35
N ASP A 93 -40.61 -5.83 -13.29
CA ASP A 93 -41.55 -5.87 -14.41
C ASP A 93 -42.42 -4.61 -14.42
N ILE A 94 -42.29 -3.79 -15.45
CA ILE A 94 -42.96 -2.49 -15.55
C ILE A 94 -44.30 -2.67 -16.29
N PRO A 95 -45.45 -2.43 -15.63
CA PRO A 95 -46.75 -2.53 -16.27
C PRO A 95 -46.98 -1.39 -17.27
N VAL A 96 -47.74 -1.67 -18.33
CA VAL A 96 -48.18 -0.65 -19.30
C VAL A 96 -49.15 0.33 -18.62
N ASP A 97 -48.88 1.63 -18.71
CA ASP A 97 -49.67 2.70 -18.08
C ASP A 97 -49.87 2.53 -16.55
N GLY A 98 -48.99 1.76 -15.90
CA GLY A 98 -49.06 1.48 -14.47
C GLY A 98 -47.83 1.94 -13.70
N ASN A 99 -47.80 1.62 -12.41
CA ASN A 99 -46.67 1.89 -11.53
C ASN A 99 -46.18 0.59 -10.89
N ALA A 100 -44.89 0.31 -11.03
CA ALA A 100 -44.20 -0.75 -10.29
C ALA A 100 -43.56 -0.18 -9.02
N THR A 101 -43.40 -1.03 -7.99
CA THR A 101 -42.72 -0.65 -6.75
C THR A 101 -41.49 -1.51 -6.52
N SER A 102 -40.36 -0.89 -6.19
CA SER A 102 -39.11 -1.59 -5.88
C SER A 102 -38.29 -0.83 -4.85
N ASP A 103 -38.03 -1.45 -3.71
CA ASP A 103 -37.18 -0.86 -2.67
C ASP A 103 -35.75 -1.40 -2.75
N PHE A 104 -34.78 -0.59 -2.33
CA PHE A 104 -33.35 -0.93 -2.34
C PHE A 104 -32.73 -0.70 -0.97
N GLY A 105 -32.24 -1.77 -0.35
CA GLY A 105 -31.30 -1.68 0.77
C GLY A 105 -29.87 -1.66 0.25
N LEU A 106 -29.14 -0.56 0.44
CA LEU A 106 -27.72 -0.47 0.10
C LEU A 106 -26.87 -0.77 1.33
N SER A 107 -25.88 -1.65 1.16
CA SER A 107 -24.88 -1.89 2.20
C SER A 107 -23.70 -0.93 2.02
N VAL A 108 -23.10 -0.47 3.10
CA VAL A 108 -21.87 0.34 3.04
C VAL A 108 -20.82 -0.41 2.23
N ALA A 109 -20.30 0.24 1.18
CA ALA A 109 -19.18 -0.30 0.44
C ALA A 109 -17.95 -0.12 1.31
N ALA A 110 -17.40 -1.21 1.83
CA ALA A 110 -15.99 -1.22 2.13
C ALA A 110 -15.27 -0.88 0.82
N LEU A 111 -14.68 0.31 0.75
CA LEU A 111 -13.82 0.73 -0.36
C LEU A 111 -12.67 -0.29 -0.45
N ASN A 112 -12.87 -1.37 -1.20
CA ASN A 112 -11.79 -2.22 -1.64
C ASN A 112 -11.06 -1.41 -2.71
N LEU A 113 -10.17 -0.53 -2.26
CA LEU A 113 -9.16 0.07 -3.11
C LEU A 113 -8.36 -1.10 -3.68
N ASN A 114 -8.56 -1.38 -4.97
CA ASN A 114 -7.71 -2.33 -5.66
C ASN A 114 -6.28 -1.84 -5.51
N GLU A 115 -5.42 -2.66 -4.88
CA GLU A 115 -4.00 -2.32 -4.76
C GLU A 115 -3.42 -2.11 -6.16
N VAL A 116 -2.91 -0.91 -6.40
CA VAL A 116 -2.25 -0.56 -7.65
C VAL A 116 -0.75 -0.65 -7.42
N VAL A 117 -0.06 -1.34 -8.33
CA VAL A 117 1.40 -1.50 -8.29
C VAL A 117 2.02 -0.90 -9.54
N VAL A 118 3.23 -0.35 -9.42
CA VAL A 118 3.95 0.22 -10.56
C VAL A 118 5.02 -0.77 -10.99
N THR A 119 4.78 -1.45 -12.12
CA THR A 119 5.75 -2.35 -12.73
C THR A 119 6.65 -1.58 -13.70
N GLY A 120 7.77 -2.16 -14.14
CA GLY A 120 8.86 -1.48 -14.87
C GLY A 120 8.52 -0.67 -16.13
N ALA A 121 7.26 -0.67 -16.57
CA ALA A 121 6.72 0.26 -17.56
C ALA A 121 6.35 1.64 -16.99
N GLY A 122 6.53 1.90 -15.68
CA GLY A 122 6.24 3.19 -15.03
C GLY A 122 4.74 3.53 -14.92
N THR A 123 3.87 2.62 -15.33
CA THR A 123 2.40 2.80 -15.27
C THR A 123 1.83 1.97 -14.13
N ALA A 124 0.92 2.58 -13.38
CA ALA A 124 0.23 1.95 -12.27
C ALA A 124 -0.80 0.93 -12.82
N VAL A 125 -0.67 -0.34 -12.43
CA VAL A 125 -1.53 -1.44 -12.87
C VAL A 125 -2.13 -2.12 -11.63
N GLU A 126 -3.42 -2.48 -11.70
CA GLU A 126 -4.05 -3.24 -10.62
C GLU A 126 -3.33 -4.57 -10.40
N LYS A 127 -3.02 -4.87 -9.15
CA LYS A 127 -2.35 -6.11 -8.75
C LYS A 127 -3.08 -7.37 -9.24
N SER A 128 -4.41 -7.33 -9.30
CA SER A 128 -5.26 -8.42 -9.83
C SER A 128 -5.06 -8.69 -11.33
N LYS A 129 -4.60 -7.69 -12.09
CA LYS A 129 -4.36 -7.79 -13.54
C LYS A 129 -2.94 -8.23 -13.88
N ILE A 130 -2.06 -8.36 -12.88
CA ILE A 130 -0.68 -8.80 -13.07
C ILE A 130 -0.60 -10.31 -12.83
N GLY A 131 -0.15 -11.04 -13.85
CA GLY A 131 0.08 -12.50 -13.75
C GLY A 131 1.31 -12.89 -12.91
N ASN A 132 2.07 -11.91 -12.41
CA ASN A 132 3.29 -12.10 -11.64
C ASN A 132 3.06 -11.84 -10.14
N SER A 133 3.79 -12.56 -9.29
CA SER A 133 3.73 -12.34 -7.83
C SER A 133 4.50 -11.06 -7.46
N VAL A 134 3.74 -10.02 -7.08
CA VAL A 134 4.25 -8.77 -6.51
C VAL A 134 3.85 -8.71 -5.03
N GLY A 135 4.84 -8.66 -4.15
CA GLY A 135 4.63 -8.35 -2.73
C GLY A 135 4.44 -6.85 -2.55
N VAL A 136 3.52 -6.44 -1.68
CA VAL A 136 3.27 -5.02 -1.40
C VAL A 136 3.25 -4.85 0.11
N VAL A 137 4.09 -3.95 0.62
CA VAL A 137 4.15 -3.58 2.02
C VAL A 137 3.75 -2.11 2.11
N ASN A 138 2.55 -1.84 2.61
CA ASN A 138 2.06 -0.47 2.81
C ASN A 138 2.50 0.03 4.19
N MET A 139 3.01 1.27 4.25
CA MET A 139 3.47 1.84 5.52
C MET A 139 2.31 2.13 6.48
N SER A 140 1.08 2.34 5.97
CA SER A 140 -0.13 2.47 6.78
C SER A 140 -0.45 1.24 7.63
N ALA A 141 -0.02 0.05 7.20
CA ALA A 141 -0.18 -1.18 7.99
C ALA A 141 0.89 -1.33 9.09
N LEU A 142 1.84 -0.40 9.14
CA LEU A 142 3.03 -0.44 9.99
C LEU A 142 3.15 0.79 10.91
N GLU A 143 2.13 1.64 10.99
CA GLU A 143 2.13 2.84 11.86
C GLU A 143 2.37 2.51 13.33
N ASP A 144 1.89 1.36 13.82
CA ASP A 144 2.07 0.92 15.22
C ASP A 144 3.36 0.09 15.44
N ALA A 145 4.13 -0.20 14.38
CA ALA A 145 5.34 -1.00 14.50
C ALA A 145 6.54 -0.10 14.81
N PRO A 146 7.43 -0.48 15.76
CA PRO A 146 8.65 0.28 16.04
C PRO A 146 9.65 0.06 14.91
N ILE A 147 9.50 0.82 13.83
CA ILE A 147 10.37 0.77 12.66
C ILE A 147 11.44 1.83 12.82
N THR A 148 12.69 1.39 12.97
CA THR A 148 13.82 2.31 13.16
C THR A 148 14.67 2.45 11.91
N ASN A 149 14.61 1.45 11.02
CA ASN A 149 15.37 1.41 9.78
C ASN A 149 14.58 0.69 8.68
N PHE A 150 15.10 0.74 7.44
CA PHE A 150 14.46 0.08 6.31
C PHE A 150 14.39 -1.46 6.48
N SER A 151 15.35 -2.05 7.18
CA SER A 151 15.37 -3.50 7.39
C SER A 151 14.19 -4.02 8.21
N ASP A 152 13.71 -3.22 9.16
CA ASP A 152 12.55 -3.52 10.00
C ASP A 152 11.24 -3.54 9.18
N ILE A 153 11.15 -2.71 8.14
CA ILE A 153 9.96 -2.62 7.26
C ILE A 153 9.69 -3.95 6.56
N LEU A 154 10.76 -4.62 6.11
CA LEU A 154 10.65 -5.83 5.29
C LEU A 154 10.70 -7.12 6.11
N GLN A 155 11.20 -7.06 7.34
CA GLN A 155 11.42 -8.24 8.15
C GLN A 155 10.10 -8.96 8.48
N GLY A 156 9.93 -10.17 7.94
CA GLY A 156 8.76 -11.02 8.20
C GLY A 156 7.44 -10.52 7.61
N ARG A 157 7.46 -9.42 6.81
CA ARG A 157 6.25 -8.83 6.22
C ARG A 157 5.88 -9.43 4.87
N GLU A 158 6.88 -9.84 4.08
CA GLU A 158 6.65 -10.47 2.78
C GLU A 158 7.22 -11.88 2.71
N LYS A 159 6.44 -12.83 2.20
CA LYS A 159 6.85 -14.24 2.13
C LYS A 159 8.02 -14.43 1.18
N GLY A 160 9.08 -15.08 1.69
CA GLY A 160 10.28 -15.37 0.92
C GLY A 160 11.23 -14.18 0.80
N VAL A 161 11.01 -13.09 1.55
CA VAL A 161 12.02 -12.05 1.79
C VAL A 161 12.67 -12.34 3.13
N VAL A 162 14.00 -12.42 3.15
CA VAL A 162 14.79 -12.66 4.36
C VAL A 162 15.83 -11.56 4.47
N MET A 163 15.88 -10.96 5.66
CA MET A 163 16.89 -9.98 6.04
C MET A 163 17.92 -10.69 6.91
N LEU A 164 19.18 -10.71 6.47
CA LEU A 164 20.29 -11.23 7.24
C LEU A 164 21.08 -10.04 7.81
N PRO A 165 21.18 -9.89 9.14
CA PRO A 165 22.04 -8.87 9.71
C PRO A 165 23.50 -9.15 9.34
N ASN A 166 24.23 -8.15 8.83
CA ASN A 166 25.64 -8.30 8.48
C ASN A 166 26.57 -8.27 9.70
N GLY A 167 26.05 -7.81 10.84
CA GLY A 167 26.75 -7.85 12.13
C GLY A 167 25.90 -7.27 13.25
N GLY A 168 26.54 -6.87 14.35
CA GLY A 168 25.90 -6.42 15.59
C GLY A 168 26.15 -4.95 15.93
N LEU A 169 26.74 -4.19 15.01
CA LEU A 169 27.00 -2.77 15.20
C LEU A 169 25.77 -1.94 14.82
N ASN A 170 25.53 -0.85 15.56
CA ASN A 170 24.46 0.08 15.23
C ASN A 170 24.78 0.78 13.90
N GLY A 171 23.79 0.84 12.99
CA GLY A 171 23.97 1.40 11.64
C GLY A 171 24.65 0.44 10.66
N GLU A 172 24.84 -0.83 11.02
CA GLU A 172 25.29 -1.86 10.10
C GLU A 172 24.12 -2.36 9.25
N GLY A 173 24.31 -2.32 7.93
CA GLY A 173 23.25 -2.64 6.98
C GLY A 173 22.86 -4.11 6.99
N ALA A 174 21.58 -4.41 6.79
CA ALA A 174 21.12 -5.80 6.59
C ALA A 174 21.25 -6.24 5.12
N GLN A 175 21.73 -7.46 4.90
CA GLN A 175 21.74 -8.10 3.57
C GLN A 175 20.35 -8.65 3.25
N ILE A 176 19.80 -8.26 2.09
CA ILE A 176 18.45 -8.66 1.67
C ILE A 176 18.51 -9.85 0.72
N ARG A 177 17.61 -10.82 0.93
CA ARG A 177 17.49 -11.98 0.05
C ARG A 177 16.04 -12.29 -0.30
N ILE A 178 15.76 -12.43 -1.60
CA ILE A 178 14.43 -12.78 -2.11
C ILE A 178 14.48 -14.20 -2.69
N ARG A 179 13.69 -15.10 -2.13
CA ARG A 179 13.61 -16.53 -2.49
C ARG A 179 14.93 -17.29 -2.37
N GLY A 180 15.79 -16.90 -1.43
CA GLY A 180 17.01 -17.63 -1.07
C GLY A 180 18.20 -17.34 -2.01
N THR A 181 19.16 -18.27 -2.04
CA THR A 181 20.40 -18.16 -2.83
C THR A 181 20.12 -18.53 -4.29
N SER A 182 20.26 -17.61 -5.24
CA SER A 182 20.08 -17.90 -6.69
C SER A 182 21.41 -18.26 -7.37
N THR A 183 22.54 -17.78 -6.84
CA THR A 183 23.88 -17.94 -7.40
C THR A 183 24.91 -18.32 -6.32
N LEU A 184 25.90 -19.11 -6.73
CA LEU A 184 26.98 -19.59 -5.85
C LEU A 184 28.19 -18.63 -5.80
N SER A 185 28.40 -17.83 -6.85
CA SER A 185 29.61 -17.03 -7.05
C SER A 185 29.38 -15.53 -7.24
N GLN A 186 28.12 -15.07 -7.30
CA GLN A 186 27.76 -13.65 -7.48
C GLN A 186 26.94 -13.13 -6.29
N SER A 187 26.79 -11.81 -6.20
CA SER A 187 25.89 -11.22 -5.19
C SER A 187 24.46 -11.70 -5.44
N ASN A 188 23.79 -12.06 -4.36
CA ASN A 188 22.40 -12.53 -4.36
C ASN A 188 21.44 -11.45 -3.85
N GLU A 189 21.91 -10.22 -3.75
CA GLU A 189 21.08 -9.10 -3.33
C GLU A 189 20.16 -8.65 -4.47
N PRO A 190 18.92 -8.24 -4.15
CA PRO A 190 18.01 -7.66 -5.11
C PRO A 190 18.47 -6.26 -5.52
N VAL A 191 18.02 -5.80 -6.69
CA VAL A 191 18.22 -4.40 -7.10
C VAL A 191 17.17 -3.53 -6.42
N ILE A 192 17.60 -2.40 -5.86
CA ILE A 192 16.73 -1.45 -5.19
C ILE A 192 16.46 -0.26 -6.10
N TYR A 193 15.22 0.19 -6.14
CA TYR A 193 14.80 1.44 -6.77
C TYR A 193 14.09 2.31 -5.74
N LEU A 194 14.39 3.61 -5.76
CA LEU A 194 13.68 4.65 -5.02
C LEU A 194 13.01 5.58 -6.03
N ASP A 195 11.68 5.61 -6.06
CA ASP A 195 10.89 6.41 -7.00
C ASP A 195 11.34 6.25 -8.47
N GLY A 196 11.73 5.02 -8.84
CA GLY A 196 12.19 4.68 -10.19
C GLY A 196 13.69 4.91 -10.45
N VAL A 197 14.45 5.46 -9.50
CA VAL A 197 15.91 5.61 -9.59
C VAL A 197 16.61 4.44 -8.92
N ARG A 198 17.50 3.77 -9.66
CA ARG A 198 18.27 2.63 -9.13
C ARG A 198 19.25 3.11 -8.06
N LEU A 199 19.20 2.48 -6.89
CA LEU A 199 20.17 2.68 -5.82
C LEU A 199 21.22 1.57 -5.87
N ASP A 200 22.48 1.97 -5.84
CA ASP A 200 23.59 1.05 -5.58
C ASP A 200 23.81 0.95 -4.08
N ASN A 201 23.48 -0.22 -3.50
CA ASN A 201 23.69 -0.49 -2.09
C ASN A 201 25.15 -0.88 -1.75
N THR A 202 26.06 -0.72 -2.71
CA THR A 202 27.49 -0.98 -2.54
C THR A 202 28.18 0.27 -1.98
N MET A 203 28.55 0.26 -0.69
CA MET A 203 29.48 1.26 -0.13
C MET A 203 30.92 0.73 -0.12
N GLY A 204 31.83 1.57 -0.62
CA GLY A 204 33.26 1.26 -0.80
C GLY A 204 34.18 1.65 0.36
N ALA A 205 33.66 2.01 1.53
CA ALA A 205 34.49 2.38 2.68
C ALA A 205 33.90 1.91 4.01
N SER A 206 34.56 0.92 4.62
CA SER A 206 34.31 0.51 6.01
C SER A 206 35.07 1.47 6.93
N PHE A 207 34.34 2.35 7.60
CA PHE A 207 34.90 3.18 8.66
C PHE A 207 34.59 2.50 10.00
N GLY A 208 35.61 2.01 10.70
CA GLY A 208 35.44 1.46 12.06
C GLY A 208 34.82 0.06 12.17
N GLY A 209 34.80 -0.73 11.08
CA GLY A 209 34.44 -2.16 11.12
C GLY A 209 32.98 -2.48 10.82
N GLY A 210 32.10 -1.48 10.72
CA GLY A 210 30.74 -1.65 10.20
C GLY A 210 30.67 -1.36 8.69
N THR A 211 29.72 -2.00 8.01
CA THR A 211 29.35 -1.66 6.62
C THR A 211 27.91 -1.13 6.62
N PRO A 212 27.71 0.21 6.60
CA PRO A 212 26.37 0.78 6.57
C PRO A 212 25.69 0.49 5.23
N SER A 213 24.36 0.33 5.25
CA SER A 213 23.55 0.20 4.04
C SER A 213 23.04 1.56 3.61
N ARG A 214 23.01 1.82 2.30
CA ARG A 214 22.40 3.06 1.76
C ARG A 214 20.89 3.08 1.96
N LEU A 215 20.28 1.93 2.25
CA LEU A 215 18.88 1.84 2.65
C LEU A 215 18.63 2.49 4.01
N ASP A 216 19.63 2.53 4.89
CA ASP A 216 19.50 3.14 6.22
C ASP A 216 19.56 4.68 6.14
N GLU A 217 19.96 5.24 5.00
CA GLU A 217 19.86 6.68 4.72
C GLU A 217 18.42 7.11 4.39
N ILE A 218 17.54 6.17 4.05
CA ILE A 218 16.15 6.45 3.70
C ILE A 218 15.33 6.53 4.98
N ASN A 219 14.75 7.69 5.26
CA ASN A 219 13.82 7.85 6.37
C ASN A 219 12.56 6.96 6.14
N PRO A 220 12.27 5.98 7.02
CA PRO A 220 11.07 5.15 6.94
C PRO A 220 9.77 5.95 6.85
N ASP A 221 9.69 7.10 7.53
CA ASP A 221 8.48 7.93 7.57
C ASP A 221 8.16 8.59 6.23
N ALA A 222 9.17 8.74 5.37
CA ALA A 222 9.01 9.26 4.02
C ALA A 222 8.46 8.21 3.04
N ILE A 223 8.42 6.94 3.42
CA ILE A 223 7.98 5.83 2.56
C ILE A 223 6.46 5.71 2.63
N GLU A 224 5.81 5.63 1.48
CA GLU A 224 4.39 5.32 1.34
C GLU A 224 4.16 3.82 1.30
N ARG A 225 4.88 3.14 0.39
CA ARG A 225 4.82 1.69 0.22
C ARG A 225 6.08 1.14 -0.41
N VAL A 226 6.29 -0.16 -0.21
CA VAL A 226 7.38 -0.93 -0.83
C VAL A 226 6.78 -2.05 -1.68
N GLU A 227 7.17 -2.11 -2.94
CA GLU A 227 6.76 -3.17 -3.87
C GLU A 227 7.94 -4.10 -4.15
N ILE A 228 7.69 -5.40 -4.08
CA ILE A 228 8.72 -6.43 -4.18
C ILE A 228 8.39 -7.36 -5.33
N LEU A 229 9.19 -7.30 -6.38
CA LEU A 229 9.08 -8.19 -7.53
C LEU A 229 10.02 -9.38 -7.34
N LYS A 230 9.47 -10.60 -7.39
CA LYS A 230 10.22 -11.81 -7.04
C LYS A 230 10.75 -12.52 -8.29
N GLY A 231 12.06 -12.79 -8.31
CA GLY A 231 12.70 -13.71 -9.27
C GLY A 231 12.48 -13.35 -10.75
N ALA A 232 12.10 -14.35 -11.56
CA ALA A 232 12.03 -14.25 -13.02
C ALA A 232 11.12 -13.13 -13.55
N ALA A 233 10.06 -12.76 -12.82
CA ALA A 233 9.16 -11.67 -13.19
C ALA A 233 9.84 -10.29 -13.14
N ALA A 234 10.81 -10.12 -12.24
CA ALA A 234 11.60 -8.90 -12.16
C ALA A 234 12.62 -8.83 -13.31
N ALA A 235 13.26 -9.97 -13.62
CA ALA A 235 14.21 -10.07 -14.72
C ALA A 235 13.59 -9.78 -16.10
N SER A 236 12.34 -10.16 -16.33
CA SER A 236 11.64 -9.85 -17.59
C SER A 236 11.34 -8.36 -17.77
N LEU A 237 11.22 -7.61 -16.67
CA LEU A 237 10.83 -6.20 -16.70
C LEU A 237 12.03 -5.26 -16.62
N TYR A 238 13.10 -5.64 -15.93
CA TYR A 238 14.26 -4.77 -15.65
C TYR A 238 15.61 -5.39 -16.06
N GLY A 239 15.60 -6.55 -16.74
CA GLY A 239 16.79 -7.19 -17.27
C GLY A 239 17.52 -8.13 -16.32
N THR A 240 18.68 -8.63 -16.75
CA THR A 240 19.41 -9.74 -16.08
C THR A 240 19.88 -9.41 -14.67
N GLN A 241 20.16 -8.13 -14.38
CA GLN A 241 20.57 -7.69 -13.03
C GLN A 241 19.44 -7.85 -11.99
N ALA A 242 18.18 -7.93 -12.44
CA ALA A 242 17.02 -8.15 -11.59
C ALA A 242 16.67 -9.63 -11.37
N ALA A 243 17.54 -10.58 -11.76
CA ALA A 243 17.32 -12.02 -11.56
C ALA A 243 17.11 -12.40 -10.08
N ASN A 244 17.71 -11.64 -9.16
CA ASN A 244 17.58 -11.81 -7.72
C ASN A 244 16.33 -11.11 -7.13
N GLY A 245 15.50 -10.50 -7.97
CA GLY A 245 14.35 -9.69 -7.57
C GLY A 245 14.65 -8.20 -7.51
N ILE A 246 13.58 -7.44 -7.31
CA ILE A 246 13.60 -5.98 -7.20
C ILE A 246 12.80 -5.54 -5.99
N ILE A 247 13.30 -4.52 -5.32
CA ILE A 247 12.59 -3.78 -4.29
C ILE A 247 12.41 -2.36 -4.80
N GLN A 248 11.17 -1.94 -5.00
CA GLN A 248 10.81 -0.57 -5.35
C GLN A 248 10.22 0.12 -4.14
N ILE A 249 10.79 1.27 -3.80
CA ILE A 249 10.37 2.11 -2.69
C ILE A 249 9.66 3.31 -3.30
N PHE A 250 8.44 3.55 -2.86
CA PHE A 250 7.65 4.73 -3.25
C PHE A 250 7.58 5.67 -2.06
N THR A 251 7.99 6.92 -2.26
CA THR A 251 7.91 7.95 -1.23
C THR A 251 6.54 8.62 -1.22
N LYS A 252 6.15 9.15 -0.05
CA LYS A 252 4.92 9.92 0.13
C LYS A 252 4.98 11.16 -0.76
N GLN A 253 4.04 11.26 -1.70
CA GLN A 253 3.90 12.46 -2.54
C GLN A 253 2.82 13.40 -2.01
N GLY A 254 2.98 14.70 -2.26
CA GLY A 254 1.97 15.69 -1.90
C GLY A 254 0.68 15.48 -2.69
N ALA A 255 -0.46 15.49 -2.00
CA ALA A 255 -1.78 15.49 -2.65
C ALA A 255 -2.26 16.93 -2.89
N ILE A 256 -3.00 17.15 -3.98
CA ILE A 256 -3.75 18.40 -4.21
C ILE A 256 -4.94 18.40 -3.23
N SER A 257 -4.66 18.75 -1.97
CA SER A 257 -5.60 18.75 -0.86
C SER A 257 -5.22 19.85 0.14
N LYS A 258 -6.01 20.02 1.19
CA LYS A 258 -5.65 20.97 2.26
C LYS A 258 -4.33 20.52 2.90
N PRO A 259 -3.39 21.44 3.21
CA PRO A 259 -2.15 21.09 3.88
C PRO A 259 -2.42 20.37 5.20
N GLN A 260 -1.76 19.23 5.40
CA GLN A 260 -1.79 18.45 6.64
C GLN A 260 -0.39 18.46 7.24
N PHE A 261 -0.30 18.68 8.55
CA PHE A 261 0.97 18.68 9.28
C PHE A 261 0.88 17.66 10.41
N THR A 262 1.86 16.76 10.47
CA THR A 262 2.02 15.78 11.54
C THR A 262 3.35 16.04 12.23
N ALA A 263 3.34 16.04 13.56
CA ALA A 263 4.53 16.18 14.38
C ALA A 263 4.60 15.01 15.36
N GLU A 264 5.75 14.36 15.41
CA GLU A 264 6.02 13.24 16.30
C GLU A 264 7.19 13.56 17.22
N VAL A 265 7.08 13.14 18.49
CA VAL A 265 8.14 13.28 19.49
C VAL A 265 8.33 11.91 20.14
N SER A 266 9.50 11.32 19.95
CA SER A 266 9.90 10.06 20.57
C SER A 266 11.05 10.29 21.56
N THR A 267 10.99 9.62 22.70
CA THR A 267 12.04 9.64 23.72
C THR A 267 12.44 8.22 24.07
N SER A 268 13.73 7.88 23.94
CA SER A 268 14.27 6.57 24.30
C SER A 268 15.33 6.72 25.38
N THR A 269 15.26 5.88 26.41
CA THR A 269 16.28 5.79 27.45
C THR A 269 16.86 4.38 27.45
N SER A 270 18.17 4.25 27.27
CA SER A 270 18.88 2.98 27.44
C SER A 270 19.70 3.01 28.72
N SER A 271 19.61 1.95 29.51
CA SER A 271 20.46 1.73 30.68
C SER A 271 21.10 0.35 30.56
N PHE A 272 22.42 0.28 30.74
CA PHE A 272 23.15 -0.98 30.79
C PHE A 272 23.51 -1.29 32.23
N ASP A 273 23.16 -2.49 32.70
CA ASP A 273 23.51 -2.93 34.04
C ASP A 273 24.99 -3.32 34.09
N GLU A 274 25.83 -2.40 34.59
CA GLU A 274 27.27 -2.59 34.75
C GLU A 274 27.59 -3.72 35.75
N SER A 275 26.65 -4.12 36.62
CA SER A 275 26.88 -5.18 37.61
C SER A 275 26.83 -6.59 37.03
N ARG A 276 26.25 -6.76 35.83
CA ARG A 276 26.18 -8.07 35.14
C ARG A 276 27.55 -8.59 34.69
N PHE A 277 28.52 -7.70 34.53
CA PHE A 277 29.86 -8.05 34.08
C PHE A 277 30.85 -7.85 35.22
N LYS A 278 31.54 -8.94 35.60
CA LYS A 278 32.63 -8.83 36.56
C LYS A 278 33.70 -7.89 36.00
N LYS A 279 34.26 -7.05 36.87
CA LYS A 279 35.41 -6.21 36.52
C LYS A 279 36.56 -7.09 36.06
N ASN A 280 37.30 -6.63 35.06
CA ASN A 280 38.52 -7.27 34.64
C ASN A 280 39.62 -6.86 35.62
N SER A 281 40.19 -7.83 36.33
CA SER A 281 41.24 -7.62 37.32
C SER A 281 42.57 -8.15 36.81
N GLY A 282 43.64 -7.36 36.95
CA GLY A 282 44.99 -7.76 36.56
C GLY A 282 46.05 -7.06 37.39
N PHE A 283 47.31 -7.43 37.21
CA PHE A 283 48.44 -6.76 37.84
C PHE A 283 49.65 -6.76 36.90
N ALA A 284 50.48 -5.73 37.00
CA ALA A 284 51.76 -5.68 36.30
C ALA A 284 52.81 -6.50 37.06
N ARG A 285 53.68 -7.24 36.38
CA ARG A 285 54.78 -7.99 37.03
C ARG A 285 56.06 -7.17 37.22
N ASP A 286 56.18 -6.06 36.50
CA ASP A 286 57.35 -5.18 36.51
C ASP A 286 56.93 -3.71 36.36
N GLN A 287 57.88 -2.81 36.64
CA GLN A 287 57.62 -1.36 36.65
C GLN A 287 57.32 -0.81 35.25
N ALA A 288 57.90 -1.39 34.19
CA ALA A 288 57.67 -0.95 32.82
C ALA A 288 56.23 -1.25 32.37
N THR A 289 55.73 -2.44 32.71
CA THR A 289 54.36 -2.87 32.47
C THR A 289 53.40 -2.05 33.32
N ALA A 290 53.75 -1.74 34.57
CA ALA A 290 52.92 -0.92 35.44
C ALA A 290 52.73 0.51 34.90
N THR A 291 53.81 1.13 34.42
CA THR A 291 53.75 2.45 33.76
C THR A 291 52.92 2.42 32.48
N ARG A 292 53.04 1.36 31.66
CA ARG A 292 52.21 1.20 30.44
C ARG A 292 50.73 1.01 30.78
N MET A 293 50.42 0.17 31.76
CA MET A 293 49.04 -0.05 32.22
C MET A 293 48.43 1.23 32.80
N ALA A 294 49.20 2.02 33.55
CA ALA A 294 48.74 3.30 34.08
C ALA A 294 48.43 4.32 32.97
N GLY A 295 49.19 4.31 31.88
CA GLY A 295 48.92 5.15 30.71
C GLY A 295 47.68 4.71 29.91
N LEU A 296 47.37 3.41 29.87
CA LEU A 296 46.18 2.88 29.19
C LEU A 296 44.89 3.08 29.98
N PHE A 297 44.97 3.15 31.31
CA PHE A 297 43.81 3.27 32.20
C PHE A 297 43.97 4.45 33.18
N PRO A 298 44.05 5.70 32.70
CA PRO A 298 44.38 6.87 33.51
C PRO A 298 43.35 7.13 34.63
N ASP A 299 42.08 6.80 34.40
CA ASP A 299 41.01 6.96 35.38
C ASP A 299 41.03 5.92 36.52
N TYR A 300 41.71 4.79 36.30
CA TYR A 300 41.75 3.65 37.22
C TYR A 300 43.12 3.46 37.89
N ALA A 301 44.15 4.18 37.42
CA ALA A 301 45.53 4.12 37.91
C ALA A 301 46.06 5.50 38.37
N LYS A 302 45.18 6.33 38.96
CA LYS A 302 45.43 7.75 39.29
C LYS A 302 46.64 8.03 40.20
N SER A 303 47.14 7.04 40.93
CA SER A 303 48.27 7.17 41.88
C SER A 303 49.60 6.59 41.38
N GLY A 304 49.67 6.15 40.12
CA GLY A 304 50.84 5.46 39.58
C GLY A 304 50.89 4.00 40.04
N LEU A 305 50.65 3.08 39.10
CA LEU A 305 50.54 1.65 39.40
C LEU A 305 51.91 1.06 39.77
N LYS A 306 51.96 0.25 40.84
CA LYS A 306 53.15 -0.51 41.25
C LYS A 306 53.13 -1.95 40.70
N PRO A 307 54.30 -2.61 40.59
CA PRO A 307 54.35 -4.04 40.32
C PRO A 307 53.58 -4.82 41.38
N TYR A 308 52.80 -5.79 40.92
CA TYR A 308 51.92 -6.67 41.70
C TYR A 308 50.73 -5.99 42.37
N GLU A 309 50.52 -4.69 42.10
CA GLU A 309 49.30 -3.99 42.51
C GLU A 309 48.15 -4.42 41.59
N VAL A 310 47.07 -4.91 42.20
CA VAL A 310 45.87 -5.32 41.48
C VAL A 310 45.10 -4.09 41.06
N ILE A 311 44.84 -3.97 39.76
CA ILE A 311 43.93 -2.99 39.19
C ILE A 311 42.66 -3.69 38.73
N GLU A 312 41.51 -3.09 39.01
CA GLU A 312 40.21 -3.52 38.51
C GLU A 312 39.67 -2.48 37.55
N VAL A 313 39.41 -2.89 36.31
CA VAL A 313 38.82 -2.02 35.28
C VAL A 313 37.47 -2.61 34.87
N PRO A 314 36.42 -1.79 34.69
CA PRO A 314 35.16 -2.26 34.14
C PRO A 314 35.38 -2.94 32.79
N PHE A 315 34.76 -4.10 32.57
CA PHE A 315 34.91 -4.82 31.30
C PHE A 315 34.34 -4.02 30.11
N ILE A 316 33.26 -3.27 30.36
CA ILE A 316 32.42 -2.64 29.34
C ILE A 316 32.38 -1.11 29.47
N GLY A 317 32.59 -0.55 30.67
CA GLY A 317 32.36 0.89 30.94
C GLY A 317 33.27 1.89 30.21
N TRP A 318 34.37 1.45 29.60
CA TRP A 318 35.28 2.29 28.79
C TRP A 318 35.11 2.11 27.27
N ILE A 319 34.35 1.08 26.84
CA ILE A 319 34.12 0.78 25.41
C ILE A 319 32.90 1.54 24.89
N TYR A 320 31.93 1.83 25.75
CA TYR A 320 30.75 2.61 25.39
C TYR A 320 30.98 4.08 25.74
N ASP A 321 30.82 4.94 24.74
CA ASP A 321 30.72 6.38 24.95
C ASP A 321 29.49 6.66 25.83
N LYS A 322 29.72 7.25 27.01
CA LYS A 322 28.65 7.58 27.96
C LYS A 322 27.84 8.80 27.54
N GLY A 323 28.17 9.45 26.40
CA GLY A 323 27.40 10.55 25.82
C GLY A 323 27.24 11.78 26.73
N SER A 324 27.93 11.83 27.87
CA SER A 324 27.72 12.87 28.91
C SER A 324 28.99 13.60 29.35
N ASN A 325 30.08 13.55 28.57
CA ASN A 325 31.27 14.34 28.87
C ASN A 325 31.58 15.32 27.74
N GLN A 326 30.71 16.34 27.63
CA GLN A 326 31.14 17.73 27.56
C GLN A 326 30.43 18.51 28.67
#